data_AF-A0A2N8P2P2-F1
#
_entry.id   AF-A0A2N8P2P2-F1
#
_cell.length_a   1.000
_cell.length_b   1.000
_cell.length_c   1.000
_cell.angle_alpha   90.00
_cell.angle_beta   90.00
_cell.angle_gamma   90.00
#
_symmetry.space_group_name_H-M   'P 1'
#
loop_
_entity.id
_entity.type
_entity.pdbx_description
1 polymer ?
#
loop_
_entity_poly.entity_id
_entity_poly.type
_entity_poly.pdbx_seq_one_letter_code
_entity_poly.pdbx_strand_id
1 'polypeptide(L)' 'MIARVLRSCAHRFGRSSARGESRCGDCGTRRFTGYAALLLPEAPWAVTLSAPERWAADRSAAGNIAAGARLTRNRT' A
#
# COMPACT_ATOMS: atom_id res chain seq x y z
N MET A 1 -22.81 1.40 4.77
CA MET A 1 -22.88 2.60 5.61
C MET A 1 -21.99 3.68 5.01
N ILE A 2 -22.50 4.91 5.06
CA ILE A 2 -22.07 6.11 4.36
C ILE A 2 -20.71 6.60 4.87
N ALA A 3 -19.77 6.85 3.96
CA ALA A 3 -18.54 7.59 4.25
C ALA A 3 -18.91 9.05 4.55
N ARG A 4 -18.86 9.44 5.83
CA ARG A 4 -19.15 10.80 6.27
C ARG A 4 -17.90 11.66 6.05
N VAL A 5 -17.98 12.61 5.14
CA VAL A 5 -16.89 13.53 4.81
C VAL A 5 -16.79 14.66 5.85
N LEU A 6 -15.73 14.56 6.68
CA LEU A 6 -14.79 15.59 7.17
C LEU A 6 -15.25 16.74 8.09
N ARG A 7 -14.59 16.84 9.26
CA ARG A 7 -14.19 18.13 9.87
C ARG A 7 -12.73 18.01 10.33
N SER A 8 -11.81 18.65 9.59
CA SER A 8 -10.40 18.92 9.93
C SER A 8 -9.57 17.78 10.54
N CYS A 9 -8.81 17.03 9.73
CA CYS A 9 -7.80 16.10 10.28
C CYS A 9 -6.42 16.35 9.67
N ALA A 10 -5.64 17.21 10.31
CA ALA A 10 -4.19 17.37 10.11
C ALA A 10 -3.45 16.81 11.34
N HIS A 11 -3.69 15.51 11.60
CA HIS A 11 -3.50 14.80 12.87
C HIS A 11 -2.36 15.33 13.78
N ARG A 12 -2.71 16.08 14.84
CA ARG A 12 -1.79 16.38 15.96
C ARG A 12 -2.24 15.81 17.31
N PHE A 13 -3.53 15.54 17.54
CA PHE A 13 -4.04 14.93 18.79
C PHE A 13 -5.34 14.13 18.55
N GLY A 14 -5.86 13.43 19.57
CA GLY A 14 -7.13 12.66 19.50
C GLY A 14 -7.01 11.19 19.09
N ARG A 15 -5.85 10.57 19.35
CA ARG A 15 -5.58 9.17 19.01
C ARG A 15 -5.77 8.27 20.22
N SER A 16 -6.62 7.25 20.08
CA SER A 16 -6.70 6.13 21.02
C SER A 16 -5.85 4.97 20.51
N SER A 17 -4.99 4.40 21.36
CA SER A 17 -4.13 3.27 21.00
C SER A 17 -4.58 1.99 21.70
N ALA A 18 -4.73 0.90 20.95
CA ALA A 18 -5.02 -0.43 21.47
C ALA A 18 -4.49 -1.51 20.51
N ARG A 19 -3.95 -2.61 21.07
CA ARG A 19 -3.58 -3.84 20.31
C ARG A 19 -2.78 -3.60 19.01
N GLY A 20 -1.76 -2.74 19.06
CA GLY A 20 -0.91 -2.47 17.89
C GLY A 20 -1.55 -1.55 16.85
N GLU A 21 -2.58 -0.80 17.22
CA GLU A 21 -3.26 0.16 16.38
C GLU A 21 -3.52 1.47 17.13
N SER A 22 -3.38 2.58 16.41
CA SER A 22 -3.78 3.92 16.82
C SER A 22 -4.90 4.44 15.91
N ARG A 23 -6.06 4.72 16.47
CA ARG A 23 -7.24 5.22 15.75
C ARG A 23 -7.55 6.66 16.12
N CYS A 24 -7.87 7.49 15.12
CA CYS A 24 -8.43 8.82 15.35
C CYS A 24 -9.92 8.70 15.67
N GLY A 25 -10.35 9.27 16.80
CA GLY A 25 -11.76 9.28 17.21
C GLY A 25 -12.66 10.06 16.25
N ASP A 26 -12.12 11.09 15.59
CA ASP A 26 -12.91 12.04 14.81
C ASP A 26 -13.16 11.60 13.36
N CYS A 27 -12.11 11.25 12.60
CA CYS A 27 -12.25 10.78 11.22
C CYS A 27 -12.24 9.25 11.07
N GLY A 28 -11.92 8.52 12.13
CA GLY A 28 -11.84 7.07 12.09
C GLY A 28 -10.59 6.51 11.40
N THR A 29 -9.64 7.35 10.97
CA THR A 29 -8.37 6.87 10.39
C THR A 29 -7.61 5.97 11.37
N ARG A 30 -7.22 4.79 10.88
CA ARG A 30 -6.46 3.78 11.63
C ARG A 30 -5.01 3.80 11.19
N ARG A 31 -4.07 3.82 12.13
CA ARG A 31 -2.62 3.63 11.90
C ARG A 31 -2.17 2.44 12.73
N PHE A 32 -1.82 1.36 12.07
CA PHE A 32 -1.30 0.19 12.78
C PHE A 32 0.17 0.44 13.17
N THR A 33 0.45 0.44 14.46
CA THR A 33 1.80 0.57 15.01
C THR A 33 2.52 -0.78 15.10
N GLY A 34 1.77 -1.89 15.06
CA GLY A 34 2.30 -3.24 15.09
C GLY A 34 2.95 -3.74 13.79
N TYR A 35 2.70 -3.09 12.64
CA TYR A 35 3.40 -3.46 11.38
C TYR A 35 4.88 -3.09 11.41
N ALA A 36 5.33 -2.28 12.37
CA ALA A 36 6.77 -2.09 12.56
C ALA A 36 7.49 -3.42 12.86
N ALA A 37 6.80 -4.40 13.45
CA ALA A 37 7.34 -5.75 13.60
C ALA A 37 7.41 -6.56 12.28
N LEU A 38 6.68 -6.12 11.24
CA LEU A 38 6.78 -6.65 9.87
C LEU A 38 7.72 -5.84 8.99
N LEU A 39 8.19 -4.68 9.45
CA LEU A 39 9.32 -4.01 8.81
C LEU A 39 10.54 -4.87 9.13
N LEU A 40 11.23 -5.31 8.08
CA LEU A 40 12.55 -5.90 8.24
C LEU A 40 13.40 -4.91 9.08
N PRO A 41 14.12 -5.38 10.12
CA PRO A 41 14.94 -4.52 11.00
C PRO A 41 15.89 -3.62 10.21
N GLU A 42 16.30 -4.11 9.05
CA GLU A 42 17.07 -3.41 8.05
C GLU A 42 16.16 -3.22 6.84
N ALA A 43 16.05 -1.98 6.35
CA ALA A 43 15.46 -1.78 5.04
C ALA A 43 16.26 -2.67 4.06
N PRO A 44 15.61 -3.56 3.29
CA PRO A 44 16.34 -4.30 2.27
C PRO A 44 17.09 -3.26 1.44
N TRP A 45 18.40 -3.46 1.30
CA TRP A 45 19.25 -2.68 0.43
C TRP A 45 18.45 -2.36 -0.83
N ALA A 46 18.17 -1.07 -1.03
CA ALA A 46 17.30 -0.66 -2.12
C ALA A 46 18.01 -1.04 -3.41
N VAL A 47 17.59 -2.16 -4.01
CA VAL A 47 18.14 -2.65 -5.27
C VAL A 47 17.73 -1.66 -6.34
N THR A 48 18.55 -0.65 -6.55
CA THR A 48 18.34 0.30 -7.64
C THR A 48 18.80 -0.40 -8.91
N LEU A 49 17.85 -1.05 -9.59
CA LEU A 49 18.09 -1.63 -10.90
C LEU A 49 18.71 -0.58 -11.82
N SER A 50 19.69 -0.97 -12.63
CA SER A 50 20.20 -0.14 -13.72
C SER A 50 19.07 0.21 -14.71
N ALA A 51 19.25 1.26 -15.51
CA ALA A 51 18.24 1.64 -16.50
C ALA A 51 17.85 0.48 -17.46
N PRO A 52 18.81 -0.33 -17.98
CA PRO A 52 18.47 -1.50 -18.80
C PRO A 52 17.63 -2.55 -18.06
N GLU A 53 17.94 -2.82 -16.80
CA GLU A 53 17.20 -3.80 -15.99
C GLU A 53 15.77 -3.35 -15.72
N ARG A 54 15.56 -2.05 -15.45
CA ARG A 54 14.21 -1.47 -15.31
C ARG A 54 13.39 -1.63 -16.58
N TRP A 55 13.97 -1.31 -17.73
CA TRP A 55 13.32 -1.48 -19.03
C TRP A 55 12.99 -2.95 -19.34
N ALA A 56 13.84 -3.89 -18.93
CA ALA A 56 13.57 -5.32 -19.08
C ALA A 56 12.41 -5.78 -18.19
N ALA A 57 12.38 -5.34 -16.92
CA ALA A 57 11.32 -5.65 -15.98
C ALA A 57 9.97 -5.09 -16.46
N ASP A 58 9.93 -3.84 -16.93
CA ASP A 58 8.71 -3.19 -17.43
C ASP A 58 8.13 -3.93 -18.65
N ARG A 59 8.98 -4.33 -19.60
CA ARG A 59 8.53 -5.12 -20.77
C ARG A 59 7.99 -6.49 -20.36
N SER A 60 8.63 -7.14 -19.40
CA SER A 60 8.15 -8.42 -18.86
C SER A 60 6.78 -8.27 -18.20
N ALA A 61 6.60 -7.25 -17.36
CA ALA A 61 5.33 -6.94 -16.71
C ALA A 61 4.22 -6.65 -17.73
N ALA A 62 4.50 -5.82 -18.74
CA ALA A 62 3.56 -5.52 -19.81
C ALA A 62 3.13 -6.77 -20.59
N GLY A 63 4.08 -7.68 -20.88
CA GLY A 63 3.80 -8.97 -21.51
C GLY A 63 2.85 -9.84 -20.68
N ASN A 64 3.09 -9.95 -19.38
CA ASN A 64 2.25 -10.72 -18.46
C ASN A 64 0.83 -10.17 -18.37
N ILE A 65 0.68 -8.84 -18.28
CA ILE A 65 -0.63 -8.17 -18.26
C ILE A 65 -1.39 -8.44 -19.56
N ALA A 66 -0.72 -8.30 -20.71
CA ALA A 66 -1.33 -8.55 -22.01
C ALA A 66 -1.77 -10.02 -22.17
N ALA A 67 -0.96 -10.97 -21.70
CA ALA A 67 -1.30 -12.38 -21.68
C ALA A 67 -2.52 -12.66 -20.78
N GLY A 68 -2.53 -12.11 -19.57
CA GLY A 68 -3.66 -12.21 -18.63
C GLY A 68 -4.95 -11.64 -19.23
N ALA A 69 -4.89 -10.46 -19.86
CA ALA A 69 -6.04 -9.82 -20.49
C ALA A 69 -6.62 -10.66 -21.65
N ARG A 70 -5.78 -11.34 -22.43
CA ARG A 70 -6.22 -12.27 -23.48
C ARG A 70 -6.93 -13.48 -22.88
N LEU A 71 -6.38 -14.06 -21.82
CA LEU A 71 -7.00 -15.20 -21.13
C LEU A 71 -8.36 -14.83 -20.53
N THR A 72 -8.50 -13.64 -19.94
CA THR A 72 -9.80 -13.18 -19.41
C THR A 72 -10.81 -12.93 -20.52
N ARG A 73 -10.39 -12.37 -21.66
CA ARG A 73 -11.28 -12.08 -22.80
C ARG A 73 -11.80 -13.34 -23.48
N ASN A 74 -11.02 -14.43 -23.48
CA ASN A 74 -11.44 -15.71 -24.05
C ASN A 74 -12.36 -16.54 -23.12
N ARG A 75 -12.61 -16.07 -21.89
CA ARG A 75 -13.45 -16.76 -20.89
C ARG A 75 -14.84 -16.16 -20.72
N THR A 76 -15.12 -15.06 -21.41
CA THR A 76 -16.41 -14.33 -21.44
C THR A 76 -17.02 -14.43 -22.81
#